data_AF-W1Y676-F1
#
_entry.id   AF-W1Y676-F1
#
_cell.length_a   1.000
_cell.length_b   1.000
_cell.length_c   1.000
_cell.angle_alpha   90.00
_cell.angle_beta   90.00
_cell.angle_gamma   90.00
#
_symmetry.space_group_name_H-M   'P 1'
#
loop_
_entity.id
_entity.type
_entity.pdbx_description
1 polymer ?
#
loop_
_entity_poly.entity_id
_entity_poly.type
_entity_poly.pdbx_seq_one_letter_code
_entity_poly.pdbx_strand_id
1 'polypeptide(L)' 'MNDKVNQPKHYQFGKFNAHTIIETVAKTYTSTAVFYHVGNALKYLLRAPRKNGLEDLKKAKKSIEFAINCWK' A
#
# COMPACT_ATOMS: atom_id res chain seq x y z
N MET A 1 -3.58 16.04 -20.30
CA MET A 1 -2.26 15.48 -19.92
C MET A 1 -2.46 14.46 -18.81
N ASN A 2 -2.02 13.22 -19.01
CA ASN A 2 -2.13 12.16 -18.01
C ASN A 2 -0.84 12.20 -17.17
N ASP A 3 -0.86 12.90 -16.03
CA ASP A 3 0.32 12.96 -15.15
C ASP A 3 0.57 11.60 -14.52
N LYS A 4 1.45 10.82 -15.16
CA LYS A 4 1.84 9.48 -14.72
C LYS A 4 2.71 9.52 -13.46
N VAL A 5 3.20 10.68 -13.06
CA VAL A 5 4.17 10.85 -11.96
C VAL A 5 3.43 11.25 -10.70
N ASN A 6 2.66 12.34 -10.74
CA ASN A 6 2.08 12.91 -9.52
C ASN A 6 0.68 12.36 -9.21
N GLN A 7 -0.09 11.93 -10.22
CA GLN A 7 -1.47 11.45 -10.01
C GLN A 7 -1.83 10.23 -10.88
N PRO A 8 -1.17 9.07 -10.68
CA PRO A 8 -1.47 7.89 -11.48
C PRO A 8 -2.88 7.39 -11.20
N LYS A 9 -3.68 7.14 -12.25
CA LYS A 9 -5.08 6.66 -12.13
C LYS A 9 -5.24 5.43 -11.23
N HIS A 10 -4.26 4.54 -11.20
CA HIS A 10 -4.31 3.33 -10.37
C HIS A 10 -4.22 3.60 -8.86
N TYR A 11 -3.83 4.81 -8.44
CA TYR A 11 -3.80 5.24 -7.05
C TYR A 11 -4.99 6.13 -6.64
N GLN A 12 -5.96 6.38 -7.53
CA GLN A 12 -7.12 7.24 -7.25
C GLN A 12 -8.36 6.44 -6.84
N PHE A 13 -8.91 6.65 -5.63
CA PHE A 13 -10.03 5.91 -5.03
C PHE A 13 -11.18 6.87 -4.68
N GLY A 14 -11.87 7.35 -5.70
CA GLY A 14 -12.93 8.34 -5.52
C GLY A 14 -12.36 9.63 -4.95
N LYS A 15 -12.80 10.03 -3.74
CA LYS A 15 -12.30 11.22 -3.03
C LYS A 15 -10.93 11.02 -2.36
N PHE A 16 -10.44 9.79 -2.28
CA PHE A 16 -9.18 9.46 -1.64
C PHE A 16 -8.13 9.06 -2.68
N ASN A 17 -6.85 9.22 -2.34
CA ASN A 17 -5.77 8.57 -3.08
C ASN A 17 -5.05 7.57 -2.18
N ALA A 18 -4.26 6.68 -2.78
CA ALA A 18 -3.53 5.64 -2.05
C ALA A 18 -2.60 6.21 -0.98
N HIS A 19 -1.98 7.36 -1.24
CA HIS A 19 -1.09 8.01 -0.28
C HIS A 19 -1.85 8.43 0.97
N THR A 20 -3.02 9.07 0.83
CA THR A 20 -3.89 9.46 1.95
C THR A 20 -4.33 8.26 2.77
N ILE A 21 -4.69 7.15 2.13
CA ILE A 21 -5.07 5.90 2.83
C ILE A 21 -3.88 5.37 3.63
N ILE A 22 -2.72 5.25 2.99
CA ILE A 22 -1.49 4.72 3.62
C ILE A 22 -1.03 5.63 4.77
N GLU A 23 -1.07 6.95 4.60
CA GLU A 23 -0.69 7.93 5.62
C GLU A 23 -1.65 7.89 6.83
N THR A 24 -2.96 7.71 6.59
CA THR A 24 -3.95 7.59 7.67
C THR A 24 -3.70 6.32 8.49
N VAL A 25 -3.40 5.20 7.84
CA VAL A 25 -3.02 3.96 8.54
C VAL A 25 -1.67 4.11 9.24
N ALA A 26 -0.70 4.84 8.67
CA ALA A 26 0.60 5.07 9.29
C ALA A 26 0.49 5.62 10.71
N LYS A 27 -0.46 6.54 10.92
CA LYS A 27 -0.70 7.21 12.20
C LYS A 27 -1.22 6.26 13.30
N THR A 28 -1.65 5.04 12.95
CA THR A 28 -2.11 4.03 13.92
C THR A 28 -1.00 3.09 14.39
N TYR A 29 0.20 3.19 13.83
CA TYR A 29 1.33 2.32 14.16
C TYR A 29 2.38 3.09 14.96
N THR A 30 2.87 2.49 16.04
CA THR A 30 4.02 3.00 16.81
C THR A 30 5.35 2.53 16.24
N SER A 31 5.40 1.32 15.70
CA SER A 31 6.61 0.74 15.08
C SER A 31 6.72 1.12 13.61
N THR A 32 7.72 1.95 13.28
CA THR A 32 8.07 2.32 11.90
C THR A 32 8.43 1.09 11.06
N ALA A 33 9.10 0.09 11.64
CA ALA A 33 9.49 -1.13 10.93
C ALA A 33 8.27 -1.98 10.55
N VAL A 34 7.31 -2.15 11.48
CA VAL A 34 6.05 -2.83 11.19
C VAL A 34 5.27 -2.06 10.13
N PHE A 35 5.14 -0.74 10.28
CA PHE A 35 4.41 0.07 9.32
C PHE A 35 5.02 0.05 7.92
N TYR A 36 6.35 0.04 7.79
CA TYR A 36 7.00 -0.04 6.47
C TYR A 36 6.50 -1.26 5.66
N HIS A 37 6.32 -2.40 6.32
CA HIS A 37 5.81 -3.61 5.69
C HIS A 37 4.30 -3.57 5.46
N VAL A 38 3.52 -3.02 6.41
CA VAL A 38 2.07 -2.83 6.26
C VAL A 38 1.74 -1.85 5.14
N GLY A 39 2.43 -0.71 5.06
CA GLY A 39 2.25 0.29 4.00
C GLY A 39 2.57 -0.27 2.61
N ASN A 40 3.59 -1.14 2.51
CA ASN A 40 3.86 -1.87 1.28
C ASN A 40 2.73 -2.83 0.91
N ALA A 41 2.19 -3.58 1.88
CA ALA A 41 1.04 -4.44 1.65
C ALA A 41 -0.18 -3.65 1.16
N LEU A 42 -0.53 -2.54 1.83
CA LEU A 42 -1.63 -1.65 1.43
C LEU A 42 -1.44 -1.11 0.01
N LYS A 43 -0.24 -0.62 -0.32
CA LYS A 43 0.10 -0.16 -1.67
C LYS A 43 -0.20 -1.22 -2.72
N TYR A 44 0.19 -2.48 -2.47
CA TYR A 44 -0.06 -3.57 -3.41
C TYR A 44 -1.54 -3.96 -3.48
N LEU A 45 -2.25 -4.02 -2.35
CA LEU A 45 -3.70 -4.30 -2.34
C LEU A 45 -4.49 -3.26 -3.12
N LEU A 46 -4.18 -1.98 -2.93
CA LEU A 46 -4.79 -0.86 -3.65
C LEU A 46 -4.48 -0.95 -5.16
N ARG A 47 -3.27 -1.38 -5.52
CA ARG A 47 -2.81 -1.45 -6.91
C ARG A 47 -3.33 -2.68 -7.67
N ALA A 48 -3.57 -3.80 -6.98
CA ALA A 48 -3.98 -5.07 -7.57
C ALA A 48 -5.15 -4.98 -8.56
N PRO A 49 -6.32 -4.37 -8.24
CA PRO A 49 -7.44 -4.32 -9.17
C PRO A 49 -7.21 -3.44 -10.42
N ARG A 50 -6.09 -2.70 -10.49
CA ARG A 50 -5.87 -1.63 -11.48
C ARG A 50 -4.53 -1.70 -12.20
N LYS A 51 -3.64 -2.64 -11.82
CA LYS A 51 -2.32 -2.77 -12.45
C LYS A 51 -1.91 -4.22 -12.68
N ASN A 52 -1.54 -4.96 -11.64
CA ASN A 52 -0.88 -6.27 -11.80
C ASN A 52 -1.66 -7.47 -11.20
N GLY A 53 -2.89 -7.26 -10.71
CA GLY A 53 -3.78 -8.33 -10.25
C GLY A 53 -3.13 -9.28 -9.24
N LEU A 54 -3.10 -10.57 -9.56
CA LEU A 54 -2.58 -11.64 -8.71
C LEU A 54 -1.12 -11.42 -8.27
N GLU A 55 -0.29 -10.81 -9.12
CA GLU A 55 1.12 -10.53 -8.77
C GLU A 55 1.21 -9.56 -7.59
N ASP A 56 0.36 -8.53 -7.57
CA ASP A 56 0.29 -7.59 -6.46
C ASP A 56 -0.27 -8.25 -5.19
N LEU A 57 -1.24 -9.15 -5.31
CA LEU A 57 -1.72 -9.93 -4.16
C LEU A 57 -0.60 -10.78 -3.55
N LYS A 58 0.25 -11.41 -4.37
CA LYS A 58 1.43 -12.17 -3.90
C LYS A 58 2.44 -11.26 -3.21
N LYS A 59 2.69 -10.05 -3.74
CA LYS A 59 3.58 -9.06 -3.12
C LYS A 59 3.02 -8.52 -1.80
N ALA A 60 1.71 -8.31 -1.73
CA ALA A 60 1.01 -7.92 -0.50
C ALA A 60 1.19 -8.99 0.57
N LYS A 61 0.93 -10.27 0.23
CA LYS A 61 1.14 -11.42 1.13
C LYS A 61 2.55 -11.43 1.72
N LYS A 62 3.59 -11.36 0.87
CA LYS A 62 4.99 -11.35 1.32
C LYS A 62 5.30 -10.16 2.24
N SER A 63 4.71 -9.00 1.97
CA SER A 63 4.89 -7.81 2.82
C SER A 63 4.26 -8.01 4.20
N ILE A 64 3.10 -8.67 4.28
CA ILE A 64 2.47 -9.03 5.56
C ILE A 64 3.32 -10.04 6.34
N GLU A 65 3.92 -11.04 5.67
CA GLU A 65 4.86 -11.97 6.33
C GLU A 65 6.03 -11.22 6.99
N PHE A 66 6.59 -10.20 6.34
CA PHE A 66 7.61 -9.36 6.95
C PHE A 66 7.09 -8.52 8.12
N ALA A 67 5.88 -7.95 8.01
CA ALA A 67 5.28 -7.19 9.11
C ALA A 67 5.10 -8.07 10.36
N ILE A 68 4.66 -9.32 10.19
CA ILE A 68 4.52 -10.30 11.27
C ILE A 68 5.87 -10.59 11.93
N ASN A 69 6.93 -10.79 11.13
CA ASN A 69 8.27 -11.05 11.66
C ASN A 69 8.85 -9.86 12.45
N CYS A 70 8.40 -8.64 12.14
CA CYS A 70 8.82 -7.41 12.82
C CYS A 70 7.90 -6.98 13.97
N TRP A 71 6.84 -7.74 14.30
CA TRP A 71 5.75 -7.36 15.22
C TRP A 71 6.12 -7.25 16.72
N LYS A 72 7.40 -7.22 17.08
CA LYS A 72 7.80 -7.19 18.49
C LYS A 72 7.43 -5.91 19.21
#